data_AF-A0ABD2NNN5-F1
#
_entry.id   AF-A0ABD2NNN5-F1
#
_cell.length_a   1.000
_cell.length_b   1.000
_cell.length_c   1.000
_cell.angle_alpha   90.00
_cell.angle_beta   90.00
_cell.angle_gamma   90.00
#
_symmetry.space_group_name_H-M   'P 1'
#
loop_
_entity.id
_entity.type
_entity.pdbx_description
1 polymer ?
#
loop_
_entity_poly.entity_id
_entity_poly.type
_entity_poly.pdbx_seq_one_letter_code
_entity_poly.pdbx_strand_id
1 'polypeptide(L)'
;MGETYSGSPISGLCGGHDRWSFYIPPIAPSKYHNVLYEFPINTASGVPQPHININPKYWDEDHVRMPFSPHNLFPVKDNENSDRLMPRWEIICKSLEKPIKCFSDLEAAICSYNASLPKFGALEYFFEEVFEEEESTAFFENLLPKIIKLALRLPEILKEGIPLLKQHHSKAVSLSQLQVASLLANAFLCTFPWRKEVSATYPGVNFVRLYSAHHRPKRLSCVAEKIKCLIHYFRRITSSEPKGVITFERIFLPRNKIPRWDALENNLGNTRIHITSTGTIEEASGFLQVDFANRNVGGGVLGYGCVQEEIRFVICPELMISRLFIEQLDDTEAVVIRGSERFSNYTGYSDTFQWNGNFADETPTDRFGRRQTTVAIIDATRFNKVDQQYYPAAVLRELGKAYAGFYSHHTDNLAPVATGNWGCGAFKGDSKLKTLIQLMACNAAHRDLVYYTFENEELQENFYNMYLFIATNRITTCELWRIICRFAAAKLPPEQFYCFIQQSCFDTRNRPEILKNDTSPKN
;
A
#
# COMPACT_ATOMS: atom_id res chain seq x y z
N MET A 1 -6.05 -34.09 13.90
CA MET A 1 -6.33 -32.84 13.17
C MET A 1 -4.98 -32.36 12.66
N GLY A 2 -4.77 -32.41 11.34
CA GLY A 2 -3.49 -32.06 10.74
C GLY A 2 -3.21 -30.55 10.88
N GLU A 3 -1.94 -30.17 10.80
CA GLU A 3 -1.54 -28.78 10.75
C GLU A 3 -2.14 -28.12 9.49
N THR A 4 -2.77 -26.95 9.64
CA THR A 4 -3.43 -26.20 8.55
C THR A 4 -2.43 -25.44 7.65
N TYR A 5 -1.13 -25.66 7.85
CA TYR A 5 -0.04 -24.98 7.17
C TYR A 5 1.05 -25.98 6.76
N SER A 6 1.89 -25.57 5.81
CA SER A 6 3.06 -26.31 5.37
C SER A 6 4.34 -25.50 5.62
N GLY A 7 5.43 -26.17 6.00
CA GLY A 7 6.73 -25.54 6.25
C GLY A 7 6.98 -25.21 7.72
N SER A 8 7.62 -24.08 7.98
CA SER A 8 7.99 -23.64 9.33
C SER A 8 6.78 -23.08 10.08
N PRO A 9 6.62 -23.36 11.39
CA PRO A 9 5.64 -22.66 12.21
C PRO A 9 5.98 -21.17 12.31
N ILE A 10 4.97 -20.31 12.49
CA ILE A 10 5.15 -18.87 12.67
C ILE A 10 6.09 -18.55 13.85
N SER A 11 6.00 -19.30 14.96
CA SER A 11 6.91 -19.17 16.10
C SER A 11 8.37 -19.46 15.74
N GLY A 12 8.60 -20.40 14.82
CA GLY A 12 9.90 -20.72 14.28
C GLY A 12 10.47 -19.56 13.46
N LEU A 13 9.65 -18.89 12.65
CA LEU A 13 10.05 -17.72 11.87
C LEU A 13 10.49 -16.54 12.75
N CYS A 14 9.89 -16.36 13.92
CA CYS A 14 10.32 -15.37 14.91
C CYS A 14 11.63 -15.74 15.64
N GLY A 15 12.21 -16.92 15.39
CA GLY A 15 13.49 -17.34 15.98
C GLY A 15 13.44 -17.51 17.50
N GLY A 16 12.26 -17.81 18.06
CA GLY A 16 12.07 -17.90 19.51
C GLY A 16 11.97 -16.55 20.23
N HIS A 17 12.03 -15.43 19.49
CA HIS A 17 11.80 -14.10 20.02
C HIS A 17 10.34 -13.67 19.82
N ASP A 18 9.96 -12.59 20.50
CA ASP A 18 8.67 -11.95 20.30
C ASP A 18 8.54 -11.44 18.84
N ARG A 19 7.34 -11.50 18.25
CA ARG A 19 7.07 -11.04 16.87
C ARG A 19 7.29 -9.53 16.68
N TRP A 20 7.49 -8.80 17.78
CA TRP A 20 7.79 -7.36 17.84
C TRP A 20 9.28 -7.06 17.98
N SER A 21 10.15 -8.07 17.95
CA SER A 21 11.59 -7.95 18.20
C SER A 21 12.44 -7.73 16.95
N PHE A 22 11.83 -7.73 15.76
CA PHE A 22 12.53 -7.49 14.51
C PHE A 22 13.14 -6.09 14.43
N TYR A 23 14.08 -5.92 13.51
CA TYR A 23 14.71 -4.63 13.26
C TYR A 23 13.69 -3.53 12.95
N ILE A 24 13.80 -2.41 13.68
CA ILE A 24 12.96 -1.22 13.53
C ILE A 24 13.80 -0.11 12.87
N PRO A 25 13.52 0.25 11.61
CA PRO A 25 14.23 1.35 10.93
C PRO A 25 14.06 2.67 11.70
N PRO A 26 15.15 3.43 11.96
CA PRO A 26 15.06 4.67 12.72
C PRO A 26 14.29 5.76 11.97
N ILE A 27 13.71 6.70 12.71
CA ILE A 27 13.34 8.01 12.16
C ILE A 27 14.53 8.94 12.38
N ALA A 28 15.09 9.47 11.29
CA ALA A 28 16.28 10.31 11.33
C ALA A 28 16.09 11.53 10.42
N PRO A 29 15.66 12.69 10.96
CA PRO A 29 15.48 13.91 10.18
C PRO A 29 16.70 14.21 9.32
N SER A 30 16.49 14.34 8.01
CA SER A 30 17.56 14.60 7.04
C SER A 30 16.99 15.13 5.74
N LYS A 31 17.85 15.46 4.76
CA LYS A 31 17.39 15.81 3.40
C LYS A 31 16.59 14.69 2.70
N TYR A 32 16.71 13.44 3.17
CA TYR A 32 16.00 12.27 2.64
C TYR A 32 14.85 11.80 3.55
N HIS A 33 14.66 12.41 4.71
CA HIS A 33 13.59 12.05 5.64
C HIS A 33 13.02 13.31 6.29
N ASN A 34 11.88 13.76 5.78
CA ASN A 34 11.13 14.88 6.35
C ASN A 34 10.28 14.39 7.53
N VAL A 35 10.37 15.08 8.67
CA VAL A 35 9.62 14.76 9.88
C VAL A 35 8.78 15.97 10.24
N LEU A 36 7.45 15.88 10.07
CA LEU A 36 6.56 17.04 10.11
C LEU A 36 5.98 17.33 11.51
N TYR A 37 6.54 16.69 12.54
CA TYR A 37 6.19 16.87 13.94
C TYR A 37 7.47 17.10 14.78
N GLU A 38 7.34 17.61 15.99
CA GLU A 38 8.46 17.81 16.91
C GLU A 38 9.17 16.49 17.21
N PHE A 39 10.43 16.39 16.81
CA PHE A 39 11.25 15.19 16.94
C PHE A 39 12.40 15.42 17.95
N PRO A 40 12.71 14.47 18.85
CA PRO A 40 12.09 13.15 19.00
C PRO A 40 10.67 13.22 19.58
N ILE A 41 9.85 12.22 19.27
CA ILE A 41 8.51 12.12 19.87
C ILE A 41 8.62 11.94 21.38
N ASN A 42 7.87 12.73 22.13
CA ASN A 42 7.68 12.51 23.56
C ASN A 42 6.36 11.75 23.77
N THR A 43 6.46 10.43 23.95
CA THR A 43 5.29 9.56 24.14
C THR A 43 4.52 9.84 25.43
N ALA A 44 5.13 10.53 26.40
CA ALA A 44 4.48 10.93 27.64
C ALA A 44 3.69 12.24 27.52
N SER A 45 3.99 13.10 26.54
CA SER A 45 3.37 14.44 26.40
C SER A 45 2.04 14.46 25.63
N GLY A 46 1.49 13.30 25.29
CA GLY A 46 0.22 13.20 24.56
C GLY A 46 0.38 13.27 23.04
N VAL A 47 -0.43 14.08 22.37
CA VAL A 47 -0.47 14.16 20.90
C VAL A 47 0.81 14.84 20.37
N PRO A 48 1.47 14.30 19.32
CA PRO A 48 2.68 14.91 18.75
C PRO A 48 2.42 16.33 18.24
N GLN A 49 3.24 17.28 18.70
CA GLN A 49 3.16 18.67 18.27
C GLN A 49 3.72 18.85 16.86
N PRO A 50 3.19 19.78 16.05
CA PRO A 50 3.66 20.00 14.68
C PRO A 50 5.06 20.62 14.64
N HIS A 51 5.89 20.19 13.69
CA HIS A 51 7.16 20.85 13.44
C HIS A 51 6.90 22.24 12.85
N ILE A 52 7.54 23.27 13.40
CA ILE A 52 7.37 24.65 12.96
C ILE A 52 8.49 25.01 11.98
N ASN A 53 8.15 25.17 10.70
CA ASN A 53 9.05 25.70 9.70
C ASN A 53 8.79 27.21 9.53
N ILE A 54 9.84 28.04 9.57
CA ILE A 54 9.74 29.50 9.42
C ILE A 54 9.27 29.87 7.99
N ASN A 55 9.62 29.06 6.98
CA ASN A 55 9.32 29.31 5.57
C ASN A 55 8.64 28.08 4.94
N PRO A 56 7.41 27.75 5.34
CA PRO A 56 6.74 26.54 4.89
C PRO A 56 6.41 26.60 3.40
N LYS A 57 6.58 25.46 2.72
CA LYS A 57 6.35 25.31 1.27
C LYS A 57 4.98 24.70 0.98
N TYR A 58 3.96 25.55 0.94
CA TYR A 58 2.57 25.12 0.69
C TYR A 58 2.12 25.20 -0.77
N TRP A 59 2.96 25.76 -1.64
CA TRP A 59 2.64 25.98 -3.04
C TRP A 59 3.90 26.10 -3.91
N ASP A 60 4.40 24.96 -4.39
CA ASP A 60 5.43 24.88 -5.41
C ASP A 60 5.30 23.57 -6.22
N GLU A 61 6.35 23.22 -6.97
CA GLU A 61 6.39 22.02 -7.83
C GLU A 61 6.86 20.76 -7.10
N ASP A 62 7.46 20.90 -5.91
CA ASP A 62 8.08 19.83 -5.14
C ASP A 62 7.26 19.43 -3.92
N HIS A 63 6.23 20.19 -3.57
CA HIS A 63 5.35 19.96 -2.43
C HIS A 63 3.88 19.82 -2.84
N VAL A 64 3.10 19.27 -1.93
CA VAL A 64 1.64 19.26 -2.00
C VAL A 64 1.13 20.70 -1.98
N ARG A 65 0.27 21.04 -2.93
CA ARG A 65 -0.45 22.31 -2.93
C ARG A 65 -1.56 22.25 -1.88
N MET A 66 -1.34 22.92 -0.76
CA MET A 66 -2.25 22.84 0.39
C MET A 66 -3.54 23.64 0.12
N PRO A 67 -4.71 23.16 0.59
CA PRO A 67 -5.98 23.84 0.37
C PRO A 67 -6.03 25.23 1.03
N PHE A 68 -5.28 25.42 2.12
CA PHE A 68 -5.17 26.68 2.86
C PHE A 68 -4.09 27.63 2.35
N SER A 69 -3.38 27.27 1.28
CA SER A 69 -2.38 28.17 0.70
C SER A 69 -3.04 29.45 0.20
N PRO A 70 -2.46 30.64 0.45
CA PRO A 70 -2.99 31.90 -0.10
C PRO A 70 -2.95 31.95 -1.63
N HIS A 71 -2.15 31.09 -2.27
CA HIS A 71 -2.09 30.95 -3.73
C HIS A 71 -3.20 30.06 -4.31
N ASN A 72 -3.97 29.36 -3.47
CA ASN A 72 -5.12 28.60 -3.91
C ASN A 72 -6.29 29.55 -4.16
N LEU A 73 -6.41 30.07 -5.39
CA LEU A 73 -7.43 31.05 -5.77
C LEU A 73 -8.64 30.36 -6.43
N PHE A 74 -9.81 30.95 -6.28
CA PHE A 74 -11.06 30.48 -6.88
C PHE A 74 -11.85 31.65 -7.48
N PRO A 75 -12.42 31.50 -8.70
CA PRO A 75 -13.24 32.54 -9.31
C PRO A 75 -14.61 32.61 -8.64
N VAL A 76 -15.00 33.81 -8.21
CA VAL A 76 -16.32 34.12 -7.66
C VAL A 76 -16.96 35.18 -8.54
N LYS A 77 -18.24 35.00 -8.89
CA LYS A 77 -19.00 36.01 -9.62
C LYS A 77 -19.36 37.16 -8.68
N ASP A 78 -18.96 38.37 -9.02
CA ASP A 78 -19.42 39.58 -8.31
C ASP A 78 -20.83 40.00 -8.77
N ASN A 79 -21.43 40.99 -8.10
CA ASN A 79 -22.74 41.56 -8.41
C ASN A 79 -22.85 42.09 -9.86
N GLU A 80 -21.71 42.41 -10.49
CA GLU A 80 -21.60 42.83 -11.90
C GLU A 80 -21.30 41.67 -12.86
N ASN A 81 -21.39 40.41 -12.40
CA ASN A 81 -21.11 39.21 -13.18
C ASN A 81 -19.65 39.10 -13.70
N SER A 82 -18.73 39.86 -13.11
CA SER A 82 -17.29 39.77 -13.37
C SER A 82 -16.63 38.72 -12.46
N ASP A 83 -15.65 37.98 -12.99
CA ASP A 83 -14.91 36.97 -12.23
C ASP A 83 -13.88 37.65 -11.32
N ARG A 84 -14.12 37.60 -10.00
CA ARG A 84 -13.16 38.02 -8.99
C ARG A 84 -12.46 36.80 -8.39
N LEU A 85 -11.13 36.79 -8.41
CA LEU A 85 -10.36 35.75 -7.75
C LEU A 85 -10.29 36.01 -6.23
N MET A 86 -10.64 35.01 -5.44
CA MET A 86 -10.55 35.05 -3.97
C MET A 86 -9.75 33.85 -3.45
N PRO A 87 -9.10 33.95 -2.27
CA PRO A 87 -8.52 32.79 -1.61
C PRO A 87 -9.58 31.71 -1.38
N ARG A 88 -9.40 30.56 -2.02
CA ARG A 88 -10.34 29.44 -1.99
C ARG A 88 -10.57 28.91 -0.57
N TRP A 89 -9.56 28.99 0.29
CA TRP A 89 -9.67 28.61 1.69
C TRP A 89 -10.74 29.42 2.44
N GLU A 90 -10.86 30.72 2.18
CA GLU A 90 -11.91 31.55 2.80
C GLU A 90 -13.31 31.08 2.37
N ILE A 91 -13.46 30.67 1.11
CA ILE A 91 -14.72 30.12 0.58
C ILE A 91 -15.03 28.77 1.24
N ILE A 92 -14.01 27.92 1.37
CA ILE A 92 -14.10 26.61 2.06
C ILE A 92 -14.58 26.82 3.50
N CYS A 93 -13.91 27.68 4.27
CA CYS A 93 -14.29 28.00 5.66
C CYS A 93 -15.74 28.50 5.72
N LYS A 94 -16.08 29.56 4.95
CA LYS A 94 -17.43 30.14 4.94
C LYS A 94 -18.51 29.15 4.53
N SER A 95 -18.20 28.19 3.66
CA SER A 95 -19.17 27.17 3.24
C SER A 95 -19.35 26.08 4.29
N LEU A 96 -18.27 25.62 4.93
CA LEU A 96 -18.30 24.51 5.87
C LEU A 96 -18.71 24.94 7.29
N GLU A 97 -18.58 26.21 7.63
CA GLU A 97 -19.06 26.78 8.91
C GLU A 97 -20.59 26.95 8.95
N LYS A 98 -21.26 26.89 7.79
CA LYS A 98 -22.72 26.89 7.73
C LYS A 98 -23.27 25.55 8.25
N PRO A 99 -24.43 25.54 8.93
CA PRO A 99 -25.08 24.30 9.31
C PRO A 99 -25.36 23.41 8.07
N ILE A 100 -24.91 22.16 8.11
CA ILE A 100 -25.15 21.13 7.09
C ILE A 100 -26.00 20.05 7.76
N LYS A 101 -27.27 19.94 7.40
CA LYS A 101 -28.22 19.06 8.10
C LYS A 101 -28.58 17.80 7.34
N CYS A 102 -28.31 17.76 6.04
CA CYS A 102 -28.60 16.62 5.18
C CYS A 102 -27.58 16.48 4.05
N PHE A 103 -27.76 15.42 3.25
CA PHE A 103 -26.92 15.15 2.09
C PHE A 103 -26.91 16.31 1.07
N SER A 104 -28.07 16.89 0.75
CA SER A 104 -28.16 18.00 -0.22
C SER A 104 -27.38 19.23 0.23
N ASP A 105 -27.40 19.55 1.53
CA ASP A 105 -26.58 20.63 2.09
C ASP A 105 -25.08 20.34 1.95
N LEU A 106 -24.66 19.09 2.20
CA LEU A 106 -23.27 18.66 2.08
C LEU A 106 -22.78 18.73 0.62
N GLU A 107 -23.59 18.24 -0.32
CA GLU A 107 -23.28 18.30 -1.75
C GLU A 107 -23.19 19.77 -2.20
N ALA A 108 -24.14 20.62 -1.80
CA ALA A 108 -24.12 22.05 -2.11
C ALA A 108 -22.90 22.76 -1.51
N ALA A 109 -22.53 22.44 -0.26
CA ALA A 109 -21.35 22.99 0.38
C ALA A 109 -20.08 22.63 -0.39
N ILE A 110 -19.87 21.34 -0.72
CA ILE A 110 -18.70 20.88 -1.47
C ILE A 110 -18.64 21.49 -2.87
N CYS A 111 -19.80 21.62 -3.54
CA CYS A 111 -19.89 22.25 -4.86
C CYS A 111 -19.57 23.75 -4.83
N SER A 112 -19.82 24.45 -3.72
CA SER A 112 -19.62 25.91 -3.64
C SER A 112 -18.16 26.35 -3.84
N TYR A 113 -17.20 25.49 -3.50
CA TYR A 113 -15.77 25.74 -3.64
C TYR A 113 -15.10 24.80 -4.64
N ASN A 114 -15.85 24.07 -5.48
CA ASN A 114 -15.28 23.22 -6.53
C ASN A 114 -15.92 23.55 -7.88
N ALA A 115 -15.10 23.76 -8.90
CA ALA A 115 -15.60 23.99 -10.25
C ALA A 115 -16.03 22.66 -10.88
N SER A 116 -17.32 22.51 -11.19
CA SER A 116 -17.90 21.40 -11.98
C SER A 116 -17.56 20.00 -11.43
N LEU A 117 -18.31 19.56 -10.41
CA LEU A 117 -18.23 18.19 -9.88
C LEU A 117 -19.34 17.30 -10.48
N PRO A 118 -19.10 15.98 -10.63
CA PRO A 118 -20.16 15.04 -10.93
C PRO A 118 -21.13 14.95 -9.74
N LYS A 119 -22.37 14.52 -10.01
CA LYS A 119 -23.34 14.21 -8.94
C LYS A 119 -22.81 13.15 -7.98
N PHE A 120 -23.11 13.31 -6.70
CA PHE A 120 -22.66 12.39 -5.64
C PHE A 120 -23.62 11.22 -5.42
N GLY A 121 -24.08 10.58 -6.51
CA GLY A 121 -25.14 9.56 -6.44
C GLY A 121 -24.85 8.32 -5.58
N ALA A 122 -23.58 7.97 -5.33
CA ALA A 122 -23.25 6.86 -4.41
C ALA A 122 -23.29 7.30 -2.95
N LEU A 123 -22.98 8.58 -2.67
CA LEU A 123 -23.12 9.16 -1.34
C LEU A 123 -24.58 9.47 -1.01
N GLU A 124 -25.36 9.92 -2.00
CA GLU A 124 -26.83 10.06 -1.93
C GLU A 124 -27.46 8.71 -1.55
N TYR A 125 -27.22 7.68 -2.37
CA TYR A 125 -27.67 6.31 -2.09
C TYR A 125 -27.26 5.83 -0.69
N PHE A 126 -26.05 6.16 -0.24
CA PHE A 126 -25.60 5.76 1.09
C PHE A 126 -26.45 6.38 2.21
N PHE A 127 -26.74 7.67 2.16
CA PHE A 127 -27.52 8.34 3.19
C PHE A 127 -29.03 8.10 3.10
N GLU A 128 -29.55 7.82 1.91
CA GLU A 128 -30.98 7.64 1.67
C GLU A 128 -31.43 6.18 1.76
N GLU A 129 -30.58 5.22 1.37
CA GLU A 129 -30.97 3.81 1.21
C GLU A 129 -30.17 2.83 2.08
N VAL A 130 -29.02 3.25 2.64
CA VAL A 130 -28.13 2.35 3.41
C VAL A 130 -28.12 2.68 4.91
N PHE A 131 -28.07 3.96 5.26
CA PHE A 131 -28.17 4.41 6.65
C PHE A 131 -29.62 4.48 7.10
N GLU A 132 -29.86 4.07 8.35
CA GLU A 132 -31.11 4.36 9.03
C GLU A 132 -31.21 5.88 9.31
N GLU A 133 -32.43 6.39 9.48
CA GLU A 133 -32.68 7.83 9.67
C GLU A 133 -31.92 8.39 10.88
N GLU A 134 -31.85 7.61 11.97
CA GLU A 134 -31.10 7.94 13.18
C GLU A 134 -29.59 7.98 12.94
N GLU A 135 -29.04 7.08 12.12
CA GLU A 135 -27.62 7.06 11.78
C GLU A 135 -27.22 8.24 10.89
N SER A 136 -28.10 8.60 9.95
CA SER A 136 -27.94 9.76 9.07
C SER A 136 -27.98 11.06 9.89
N THR A 137 -28.98 11.21 10.75
CA THR A 137 -29.08 12.34 11.69
C THR A 137 -27.83 12.43 12.58
N ALA A 138 -27.42 11.31 13.18
CA ALA A 138 -26.21 11.27 14.00
C ALA A 138 -24.93 11.63 13.23
N PHE A 139 -24.85 11.28 11.94
CA PHE A 139 -23.75 11.70 11.08
C PHE A 139 -23.73 13.23 10.91
N PHE A 140 -24.84 13.84 10.47
CA PHE A 140 -24.89 15.27 10.15
C PHE A 140 -24.82 16.15 11.40
N GLU A 141 -25.47 15.77 12.50
CA GLU A 141 -25.51 16.57 13.72
C GLU A 141 -24.27 16.42 14.59
N ASN A 142 -23.63 15.23 14.61
CA ASN A 142 -22.56 14.95 15.56
C ASN A 142 -21.21 14.69 14.90
N LEU A 143 -21.14 13.88 13.84
CA LEU A 143 -19.86 13.46 13.27
C LEU A 143 -19.31 14.48 12.27
N LEU A 144 -20.12 14.90 11.31
CA LEU A 144 -19.71 15.84 10.26
C LEU A 144 -19.14 17.14 10.82
N PRO A 145 -19.71 17.78 11.87
CA PRO A 145 -19.13 18.97 12.48
C PRO A 145 -17.73 18.71 13.06
N LYS A 146 -17.48 17.51 13.60
CA LYS A 146 -16.15 17.12 14.09
C LYS A 146 -15.17 16.90 12.93
N ILE A 147 -15.60 16.30 11.83
CA ILE A 147 -14.79 16.16 10.60
C ILE A 147 -14.42 17.54 10.05
N ILE A 148 -15.40 18.46 9.95
CA ILE A 148 -15.19 19.83 9.49
C ILE A 148 -14.21 20.57 10.41
N LYS A 149 -14.41 20.51 11.73
CA LYS A 149 -13.48 21.12 12.69
C LYS A 149 -12.06 20.57 12.52
N LEU A 150 -11.91 19.26 12.34
CA LEU A 150 -10.61 18.64 12.10
C LEU A 150 -9.98 19.09 10.76
N ALA A 151 -10.78 19.24 9.70
CA ALA A 151 -10.31 19.71 8.41
C ALA A 151 -9.88 21.19 8.44
N LEU A 152 -10.65 22.06 9.09
CA LEU A 152 -10.37 23.50 9.17
C LEU A 152 -9.18 23.82 10.09
N ARG A 153 -8.86 22.95 11.06
CA ARG A 153 -7.63 23.02 11.88
C ARG A 153 -6.34 22.68 11.13
N LEU A 154 -6.41 22.28 9.86
CA LEU A 154 -5.24 21.84 9.10
C LEU A 154 -4.05 22.84 9.10
N PRO A 155 -4.24 24.18 8.97
CA PRO A 155 -3.13 25.14 9.05
C PRO A 155 -2.42 25.17 10.41
N GLU A 156 -3.12 24.81 11.49
CA GLU A 156 -2.56 24.73 12.84
C GLU A 156 -1.80 23.43 13.06
N ILE A 157 -2.32 22.34 12.48
CA ILE A 157 -1.82 20.96 12.62
C ILE A 157 -0.64 20.69 11.67
N LEU A 158 -0.52 21.41 10.55
CA LEU A 158 0.52 21.21 9.56
C LEU A 158 1.26 22.51 9.22
N LYS A 159 2.35 22.75 9.95
CA LYS A 159 3.19 23.96 9.84
C LYS A 159 4.40 23.81 8.90
N GLU A 160 4.38 22.78 8.06
CA GLU A 160 5.40 22.50 7.06
C GLU A 160 4.76 21.91 5.79
N GLY A 161 5.37 22.14 4.63
CA GLY A 161 4.93 21.55 3.37
C GLY A 161 5.19 20.04 3.31
N ILE A 162 4.26 19.28 2.72
CA ILE A 162 4.48 17.84 2.47
C ILE A 162 5.22 17.70 1.14
N PRO A 163 6.44 17.16 1.12
CA PRO A 163 7.16 16.97 -0.12
C PRO A 163 6.52 15.86 -0.95
N LEU A 164 6.54 16.03 -2.27
CA LEU A 164 6.18 14.99 -3.21
C LEU A 164 7.28 13.93 -3.28
N LEU A 165 6.90 12.67 -3.11
CA LEU A 165 7.76 11.51 -3.28
C LEU A 165 7.76 11.09 -4.76
N LYS A 166 8.56 11.84 -5.53
CA LYS A 166 8.72 11.71 -6.99
C LYS A 166 9.44 10.43 -7.38
N GLN A 167 9.23 10.00 -8.63
CA GLN A 167 9.97 8.89 -9.24
C GLN A 167 11.48 9.09 -9.16
N HIS A 168 12.19 7.96 -9.06
CA HIS A 168 13.66 7.84 -9.07
C HIS A 168 14.37 8.50 -7.89
N HIS A 169 13.65 8.75 -6.79
CA HIS A 169 14.21 9.34 -5.58
C HIS A 169 13.78 8.55 -4.34
N SER A 170 14.74 8.04 -3.58
CA SER A 170 14.49 7.45 -2.26
C SER A 170 14.32 8.55 -1.22
N LYS A 171 13.13 8.66 -0.64
CA LYS A 171 12.80 9.69 0.34
C LYS A 171 11.65 9.23 1.25
N ALA A 172 11.69 9.66 2.50
CA ALA A 172 10.66 9.37 3.50
C ALA A 172 10.01 10.65 4.05
N VAL A 173 8.75 10.51 4.47
CA VAL A 173 8.01 11.51 5.23
C VAL A 173 7.38 10.84 6.44
N SER A 174 7.60 11.39 7.64
CA SER A 174 6.90 10.98 8.85
C SER A 174 5.92 12.06 9.29
N LEU A 175 4.66 11.68 9.49
CA LEU A 175 3.57 12.53 9.98
C LEU A 175 2.99 11.95 11.26
N SER A 176 2.43 12.79 12.13
CA SER A 176 1.57 12.28 13.20
C SER A 176 0.26 11.72 12.63
N GLN A 177 -0.37 10.78 13.32
CA GLN A 177 -1.69 10.29 12.93
C GLN A 177 -2.73 11.43 12.91
N LEU A 178 -2.61 12.44 13.78
CA LEU A 178 -3.49 13.61 13.77
C LEU A 178 -3.34 14.44 12.48
N GLN A 179 -2.10 14.62 11.99
CA GLN A 179 -1.86 15.26 10.69
C GLN A 179 -2.49 14.48 9.55
N VAL A 180 -2.31 13.15 9.53
CA VAL A 180 -2.94 12.26 8.54
C VAL A 180 -4.47 12.36 8.60
N ALA A 181 -5.05 12.39 9.80
CA ALA A 181 -6.49 12.51 9.98
C ALA A 181 -7.06 13.85 9.48
N SER A 182 -6.37 14.96 9.74
CA SER A 182 -6.76 16.28 9.22
C SER A 182 -6.67 16.37 7.70
N LEU A 183 -5.63 15.76 7.11
CA LEU A 183 -5.52 15.67 5.66
C LEU A 183 -6.62 14.78 5.05
N LEU A 184 -6.95 13.65 5.67
CA LEU A 184 -8.05 12.80 5.21
C LEU A 184 -9.42 13.46 5.36
N ALA A 185 -9.64 14.26 6.42
CA ALA A 185 -10.85 15.07 6.56
C ALA A 185 -10.98 16.09 5.42
N ASN A 186 -9.87 16.72 5.02
CA ASN A 186 -9.81 17.59 3.85
C ASN A 186 -10.08 16.84 2.53
N ALA A 187 -9.57 15.61 2.39
CA ALA A 187 -9.84 14.75 1.24
C ALA A 187 -11.32 14.32 1.16
N PHE A 188 -11.93 14.00 2.29
CA PHE A 188 -13.36 13.67 2.43
C PHE A 188 -14.23 14.87 2.02
N LEU A 189 -13.86 16.09 2.44
CA LEU A 189 -14.55 17.33 2.06
C LEU A 189 -14.09 17.89 0.70
N CYS A 190 -13.27 17.15 -0.06
CA CYS A 190 -12.83 17.51 -1.40
C CYS A 190 -12.18 18.91 -1.49
N THR A 191 -11.37 19.29 -0.51
CA THR A 191 -10.78 20.65 -0.43
C THR A 191 -9.49 20.79 -1.25
N PHE A 192 -8.76 19.68 -1.50
CA PHE A 192 -7.48 19.76 -2.20
C PHE A 192 -7.66 20.31 -3.62
N PRO A 193 -6.80 21.25 -4.07
CA PRO A 193 -6.84 21.77 -5.42
C PRO A 193 -6.47 20.69 -6.45
N TRP A 194 -7.22 20.67 -7.55
CA TRP A 194 -6.88 19.82 -8.68
C TRP A 194 -5.66 20.38 -9.42
N ARG A 195 -4.65 19.53 -9.68
CA ARG A 195 -3.46 19.89 -10.45
C ARG A 195 -3.47 19.15 -11.77
N LYS A 196 -3.90 19.83 -12.85
CA LYS A 196 -3.92 19.21 -14.19
C LYS A 196 -2.52 18.72 -14.59
N GLU A 197 -1.46 19.44 -14.22
CA GLU A 197 -0.08 19.15 -14.63
C GLU A 197 0.46 17.82 -14.06
N VAL A 198 0.08 17.46 -12.82
CA VAL A 198 0.56 16.24 -12.16
C VAL A 198 -0.53 15.15 -12.05
N SER A 199 -1.76 15.46 -12.46
CA SER A 199 -2.90 14.52 -12.45
C SER A 199 -2.68 13.24 -13.27
N ALA A 200 -1.72 13.26 -14.21
CA ALA A 200 -1.36 12.09 -14.99
C ALA A 200 -0.54 11.07 -14.20
N THR A 201 0.23 11.51 -13.19
CA THR A 201 1.17 10.65 -12.44
C THR A 201 0.84 10.53 -10.96
N TYR A 202 -0.07 11.36 -10.42
CA TYR A 202 -0.57 11.26 -9.05
C TYR A 202 -2.03 10.81 -9.02
N PRO A 203 -2.40 9.83 -8.17
CA PRO A 203 -3.74 9.23 -8.18
C PRO A 203 -4.83 10.13 -7.60
N GLY A 204 -4.46 11.21 -6.90
CA GLY A 204 -5.38 12.13 -6.24
C GLY A 204 -6.02 11.56 -4.97
N VAL A 205 -6.39 12.46 -4.06
CA VAL A 205 -6.89 12.09 -2.73
C VAL A 205 -8.36 12.45 -2.48
N ASN A 206 -8.93 13.43 -3.19
CA ASN A 206 -10.33 13.86 -2.96
C ASN A 206 -11.33 12.74 -3.25
N PHE A 207 -12.38 12.64 -2.44
CA PHE A 207 -13.33 11.52 -2.45
C PHE A 207 -14.41 11.63 -3.55
N VAL A 208 -14.35 12.64 -4.41
CA VAL A 208 -15.30 12.89 -5.51
C VAL A 208 -15.64 11.63 -6.32
N ARG A 209 -14.62 10.83 -6.67
CA ARG A 209 -14.79 9.60 -7.44
C ARG A 209 -15.51 8.49 -6.67
N LEU A 210 -15.41 8.47 -5.33
CA LEU A 210 -16.12 7.52 -4.48
C LEU A 210 -17.59 7.93 -4.39
N TYR A 211 -17.84 9.21 -4.15
CA TYR A 211 -19.20 9.78 -4.05
C TYR A 211 -19.99 9.64 -5.35
N SER A 212 -19.32 9.66 -6.50
CA SER A 212 -19.97 9.53 -7.81
C SER A 212 -20.08 8.08 -8.31
N ALA A 213 -19.60 7.07 -7.57
CA ALA A 213 -19.51 5.68 -8.02
C ALA A 213 -20.84 4.90 -8.01
N HIS A 214 -21.87 5.42 -8.69
CA HIS A 214 -23.23 4.86 -8.73
C HIS A 214 -23.62 4.19 -10.05
N HIS A 215 -22.90 4.45 -11.14
CA HIS A 215 -23.19 3.92 -12.48
C HIS A 215 -22.99 2.41 -12.66
N ARG A 216 -22.47 1.69 -11.65
CA ARG A 216 -22.34 0.22 -11.68
C ARG A 216 -23.16 -0.39 -10.54
N PRO A 217 -24.46 -0.69 -10.75
CA PRO A 217 -25.36 -1.14 -9.69
C PRO A 217 -24.85 -2.34 -8.89
N LYS A 218 -24.24 -3.32 -9.57
CA LYS A 218 -23.63 -4.51 -8.92
C LYS A 218 -22.51 -4.18 -7.92
N ARG A 219 -21.91 -3.00 -8.02
CA ARG A 219 -20.81 -2.53 -7.15
C ARG A 219 -21.28 -1.53 -6.10
N LEU A 220 -22.53 -1.11 -6.13
CA LEU A 220 -23.02 -0.03 -5.27
C LEU A 220 -22.98 -0.44 -3.80
N SER A 221 -23.37 -1.69 -3.49
CA SER A 221 -23.27 -2.25 -2.13
C SER A 221 -21.83 -2.21 -1.59
N CYS A 222 -20.85 -2.76 -2.32
CA CYS A 222 -19.46 -2.71 -1.84
C CYS A 222 -18.90 -1.28 -1.70
N VAL A 223 -19.37 -0.33 -2.53
CA VAL A 223 -19.02 1.10 -2.38
C VAL A 223 -19.60 1.67 -1.08
N ALA A 224 -20.85 1.37 -0.76
CA ALA A 224 -21.48 1.77 0.50
C ALA A 224 -20.74 1.19 1.72
N GLU A 225 -20.34 -0.08 1.67
CA GLU A 225 -19.57 -0.74 2.74
C GLU A 225 -18.18 -0.10 2.95
N LYS A 226 -17.54 0.39 1.88
CA LYS A 226 -16.33 1.21 2.00
C LYS A 226 -16.60 2.54 2.70
N ILE A 227 -17.73 3.20 2.39
CA ILE A 227 -18.12 4.44 3.07
C ILE A 227 -18.35 4.18 4.57
N LYS A 228 -18.95 3.04 4.96
CA LYS A 228 -19.06 2.63 6.38
C LYS A 228 -17.70 2.57 7.07
N CYS A 229 -16.70 1.95 6.44
CA CYS A 229 -15.34 1.88 6.97
C CYS A 229 -14.74 3.28 7.21
N LEU A 230 -14.93 4.20 6.26
CA LEU A 230 -14.38 5.56 6.31
C LEU A 230 -15.09 6.42 7.36
N ILE A 231 -16.42 6.31 7.47
CA ILE A 231 -17.20 6.96 8.53
C ILE A 231 -16.78 6.42 9.89
N HIS A 232 -16.59 5.11 10.03
CA HIS A 232 -16.11 4.48 11.27
C HIS A 232 -14.73 5.01 11.69
N TYR A 233 -13.80 5.15 10.74
CA TYR A 233 -12.50 5.79 10.99
C TYR A 233 -12.66 7.21 11.56
N PHE A 234 -13.47 8.06 10.92
CA PHE A 234 -13.72 9.42 11.43
C PHE A 234 -14.40 9.41 12.80
N ARG A 235 -15.33 8.49 13.07
CA ARG A 235 -15.95 8.33 14.40
C ARG A 235 -14.88 8.03 15.46
N ARG A 236 -13.94 7.12 15.18
CA ARG A 236 -12.85 6.74 16.10
C ARG A 236 -11.89 7.91 16.37
N ILE A 237 -11.33 8.52 15.32
CA ILE A 237 -10.27 9.54 15.49
C ILE A 237 -10.80 10.88 16.01
N THR A 238 -12.09 11.19 15.83
CA THR A 238 -12.71 12.41 16.41
C THR A 238 -13.20 12.20 17.83
N SER A 239 -13.34 10.95 18.28
CA SER A 239 -13.70 10.63 19.67
C SER A 239 -12.48 10.58 20.59
N SER A 240 -11.33 10.14 20.08
CA SER A 240 -10.05 10.16 20.77
C SER A 240 -8.96 10.57 19.79
N GLU A 241 -8.31 11.71 20.04
CA GLU A 241 -7.21 12.18 19.17
C GLU A 241 -6.08 11.13 19.14
N PRO A 242 -5.59 10.74 17.94
CA PRO A 242 -4.57 9.73 17.81
C PRO A 242 -3.19 10.29 18.15
N LYS A 243 -2.35 9.45 18.76
CA LYS A 243 -1.05 9.86 19.33
C LYS A 243 0.16 9.27 18.61
N GLY A 244 -0.06 8.38 17.65
CA GLY A 244 1.00 7.70 16.94
C GLY A 244 1.57 8.52 15.77
N VAL A 245 2.53 7.90 15.10
CA VAL A 245 3.24 8.41 13.93
C VAL A 245 3.15 7.40 12.79
N ILE A 246 3.12 7.91 11.57
CA ILE A 246 3.17 7.10 10.35
C ILE A 246 4.33 7.58 9.49
N THR A 247 5.13 6.64 8.98
CA THR A 247 6.23 6.92 8.05
C THR A 247 5.90 6.33 6.69
N PHE A 248 5.95 7.17 5.66
CA PHE A 248 5.81 6.80 4.26
C PHE A 248 7.18 6.91 3.61
N GLU A 249 7.71 5.81 3.11
CA GLU A 249 9.04 5.75 2.50
C GLU A 249 8.91 5.28 1.06
N ARG A 250 9.32 6.11 0.09
CA ARG A 250 9.54 5.66 -1.29
C ARG A 250 10.94 5.06 -1.37
N ILE A 251 11.01 3.83 -1.83
CA ILE A 251 12.26 3.12 -2.12
C ILE A 251 12.45 3.16 -3.63
N PHE A 252 13.60 3.69 -4.07
CA PHE A 252 14.07 3.56 -5.44
C PHE A 252 15.42 2.84 -5.45
N LEU A 253 15.49 1.76 -6.23
CA LEU A 253 16.73 1.01 -6.44
C LEU A 253 17.21 1.22 -7.88
N PRO A 254 18.29 1.99 -8.11
CA PRO A 254 18.86 2.08 -9.44
C PRO A 254 19.32 0.70 -9.92
N ARG A 255 19.39 0.49 -11.23
CA ARG A 255 19.67 -0.85 -11.83
C ARG A 255 20.92 -1.53 -11.29
N ASN A 256 21.95 -0.76 -10.92
CA ASN A 256 23.19 -1.28 -10.33
C ASN A 256 23.06 -1.73 -8.86
N LYS A 257 21.93 -1.42 -8.20
CA LYS A 257 21.57 -1.88 -6.85
C LYS A 257 20.56 -3.03 -6.86
N ILE A 258 19.95 -3.33 -8.01
CA ILE A 258 19.17 -4.55 -8.20
C ILE A 258 20.14 -5.74 -8.32
N PRO A 259 19.88 -6.88 -7.66
CA PRO A 259 20.76 -8.03 -7.71
C PRO A 259 20.93 -8.58 -9.13
N ARG A 260 22.12 -9.10 -9.41
CA ARG A 260 22.40 -9.88 -10.61
C ARG A 260 21.88 -11.30 -10.43
N TRP A 261 20.61 -11.51 -10.78
CA TRP A 261 19.91 -12.80 -10.63
C TRP A 261 20.65 -13.97 -11.30
N ASP A 262 21.44 -13.69 -12.35
CA ASP A 262 22.28 -14.63 -13.08
C ASP A 262 23.63 -14.96 -12.40
N ALA A 263 23.90 -14.37 -11.24
CA ALA A 263 25.13 -14.54 -10.46
C ALA A 263 24.86 -14.78 -8.95
N LEU A 264 23.60 -14.84 -8.53
CA LEU A 264 23.23 -15.10 -7.13
C LEU A 264 23.30 -16.60 -6.80
N GLU A 265 24.34 -17.01 -6.07
CA GLU A 265 24.58 -18.41 -5.66
C GLU A 265 23.98 -18.77 -4.30
N ASN A 266 23.17 -17.90 -3.71
CA ASN A 266 22.44 -18.20 -2.49
C ASN A 266 21.47 -19.37 -2.71
N ASN A 267 21.53 -20.37 -1.82
CA ASN A 267 20.62 -21.49 -1.82
C ASN A 267 19.22 -21.02 -1.39
N LEU A 268 18.24 -21.24 -2.27
CA LEU A 268 16.85 -20.85 -2.03
C LEU A 268 16.24 -21.60 -0.83
N GLY A 269 16.70 -22.83 -0.55
CA GLY A 269 16.29 -23.61 0.61
C GLY A 269 16.73 -23.05 1.96
N ASN A 270 17.56 -22.00 1.99
CA ASN A 270 17.91 -21.30 3.22
C ASN A 270 16.82 -20.32 3.67
N THR A 271 15.89 -19.93 2.79
CA THR A 271 14.74 -19.11 3.16
C THR A 271 13.70 -19.99 3.84
N ARG A 272 13.41 -19.73 5.11
CA ARG A 272 12.33 -20.45 5.80
C ARG A 272 11.00 -19.97 5.25
N ILE A 273 10.08 -20.91 5.04
CA ILE A 273 8.77 -20.62 4.48
C ILE A 273 7.66 -21.14 5.38
N HIS A 274 6.56 -20.39 5.45
CA HIS A 274 5.27 -20.81 6.01
C HIS A 274 4.22 -20.63 4.92
N ILE A 275 3.50 -21.67 4.53
CA ILE A 275 2.43 -21.58 3.52
C ILE A 275 1.12 -22.02 4.16
N THR A 276 0.07 -21.22 4.02
CA THR A 276 -1.26 -21.50 4.57
C THR A 276 -2.36 -21.12 3.57
N SER A 277 -3.41 -21.94 3.50
CA SER A 277 -4.64 -21.65 2.77
C SER A 277 -5.62 -20.80 3.58
N THR A 278 -5.42 -20.72 4.89
CA THR A 278 -6.30 -19.98 5.82
C THR A 278 -5.65 -18.70 6.33
N GLY A 279 -6.48 -17.75 6.74
CA GLY A 279 -6.07 -16.44 7.24
C GLY A 279 -5.75 -15.43 6.14
N THR A 280 -5.39 -14.22 6.54
CA THR A 280 -5.11 -13.10 5.64
C THR A 280 -3.78 -12.41 5.95
N ILE A 281 -3.29 -11.60 5.01
CA ILE A 281 -2.00 -10.92 5.12
C ILE A 281 -2.01 -9.90 6.27
N GLU A 282 -3.12 -9.19 6.48
CA GLU A 282 -3.24 -8.20 7.55
C GLU A 282 -3.26 -8.81 8.96
N GLU A 283 -3.46 -10.12 9.09
CA GLU A 283 -3.36 -10.85 10.36
C GLU A 283 -1.89 -11.18 10.73
N ALA A 284 -0.96 -11.08 9.77
CA ALA A 284 0.47 -11.33 9.96
C ALA A 284 1.16 -10.19 10.74
N SER A 285 0.75 -10.01 11.99
CA SER A 285 1.19 -8.93 12.86
C SER A 285 2.70 -8.99 13.12
N GLY A 286 3.38 -7.84 13.03
CA GLY A 286 4.83 -7.73 13.20
C GLY A 286 5.65 -8.06 11.94
N PHE A 287 5.02 -8.59 10.88
CA PHE A 287 5.69 -8.92 9.61
C PHE A 287 5.60 -7.80 8.58
N LEU A 288 6.38 -7.92 7.50
CA LEU A 288 6.27 -7.03 6.34
C LEU A 288 5.10 -7.50 5.46
N GLN A 289 3.98 -6.77 5.52
CA GLN A 289 2.73 -7.17 4.87
C GLN A 289 2.64 -6.59 3.45
N VAL A 290 2.48 -7.44 2.45
CA VAL A 290 2.45 -7.02 1.05
C VAL A 290 1.07 -6.51 0.64
N ASP A 291 1.05 -5.34 0.02
CA ASP A 291 -0.10 -4.77 -0.68
C ASP A 291 0.06 -5.03 -2.19
N PHE A 292 -0.94 -5.71 -2.78
CA PHE A 292 -0.98 -6.09 -4.19
C PHE A 292 -1.46 -4.92 -5.05
N ALA A 293 -0.58 -3.93 -5.14
CA ALA A 293 -0.94 -2.61 -5.55
C ALA A 293 -1.17 -2.44 -7.05
N ASN A 294 -1.85 -1.36 -7.41
CA ASN A 294 -1.66 -0.69 -8.69
C ASN A 294 -0.41 0.21 -8.63
N ARG A 295 0.23 0.48 -9.77
CA ARG A 295 1.33 1.47 -9.81
C ARG A 295 0.92 2.83 -9.25
N ASN A 296 -0.36 3.16 -9.36
CA ASN A 296 -1.00 4.27 -8.67
C ASN A 296 -1.49 3.77 -7.30
N VAL A 297 -0.74 4.09 -6.25
CA VAL A 297 -1.00 3.61 -4.88
C VAL A 297 -2.47 3.77 -4.45
N GLY A 298 -3.01 2.74 -3.80
CA GLY A 298 -4.40 2.64 -3.39
C GLY A 298 -5.37 2.36 -4.54
N GLY A 299 -4.87 2.12 -5.75
CA GLY A 299 -5.63 1.71 -6.93
C GLY A 299 -6.96 2.45 -7.10
N GLY A 300 -8.04 1.67 -7.09
CA GLY A 300 -9.42 2.13 -7.23
C GLY A 300 -10.15 2.40 -5.92
N VAL A 301 -9.46 2.62 -4.79
CA VAL A 301 -10.09 2.74 -3.45
C VAL A 301 -11.16 3.83 -3.41
N LEU A 302 -10.88 4.98 -4.02
CA LEU A 302 -11.79 6.11 -4.19
C LEU A 302 -12.75 5.94 -5.37
N GLY A 303 -13.12 4.71 -5.74
CA GLY A 303 -14.02 4.43 -6.86
C GLY A 303 -14.67 3.08 -6.70
N TYR A 304 -14.70 2.27 -7.77
CA TYR A 304 -15.30 0.94 -7.71
C TYR A 304 -14.36 -0.15 -7.17
N GLY A 305 -13.05 0.08 -7.06
CA GLY A 305 -12.08 -0.93 -6.61
C GLY A 305 -12.43 -1.46 -5.21
N CYS A 306 -12.31 -2.77 -5.00
CA CYS A 306 -12.68 -3.44 -3.75
C CYS A 306 -11.98 -4.81 -3.64
N VAL A 307 -10.74 -4.92 -4.13
CA VAL A 307 -9.93 -6.13 -3.98
C VAL A 307 -8.89 -5.92 -2.87
N GLN A 308 -7.86 -6.75 -2.77
CA GLN A 308 -6.92 -6.74 -1.65
C GLN A 308 -6.35 -5.34 -1.30
N GLU A 309 -5.85 -4.58 -2.28
CA GLU A 309 -5.33 -3.21 -2.07
C GLU A 309 -6.41 -2.27 -1.51
N GLU A 310 -7.57 -2.19 -2.16
CA GLU A 310 -8.61 -1.25 -1.74
C GLU A 310 -9.22 -1.64 -0.39
N ILE A 311 -9.40 -2.93 -0.12
CA ILE A 311 -9.85 -3.44 1.18
C ILE A 311 -8.86 -3.03 2.27
N ARG A 312 -7.56 -3.23 2.03
CA ARG A 312 -6.53 -2.83 2.99
C ARG A 312 -6.56 -1.33 3.28
N PHE A 313 -6.75 -0.52 2.25
CA PHE A 313 -6.82 0.93 2.37
C PHE A 313 -8.09 1.42 3.09
N VAL A 314 -9.23 0.74 3.01
CA VAL A 314 -10.44 1.18 3.75
C VAL A 314 -10.47 0.68 5.19
N ILE A 315 -9.85 -0.46 5.50
CA ILE A 315 -9.74 -0.91 6.90
C ILE A 315 -8.58 -0.21 7.64
N CYS A 316 -7.59 0.31 6.91
CA CYS A 316 -6.51 1.17 7.42
C CYS A 316 -6.51 2.53 6.66
N PRO A 317 -7.49 3.43 6.84
CA PRO A 317 -7.67 4.65 6.02
C PRO A 317 -6.48 5.58 5.97
N GLU A 318 -5.62 5.55 6.98
CA GLU A 318 -4.38 6.32 7.03
C GLU A 318 -3.45 6.03 5.84
N LEU A 319 -3.52 4.84 5.23
CA LEU A 319 -2.78 4.50 4.01
C LEU A 319 -3.21 5.37 2.82
N MET A 320 -4.47 5.79 2.76
CA MET A 320 -5.02 6.55 1.62
C MET A 320 -4.36 7.91 1.43
N ILE A 321 -3.74 8.49 2.48
CA ILE A 321 -3.07 9.77 2.34
C ILE A 321 -1.82 9.70 1.45
N SER A 322 -1.23 8.52 1.29
CA SER A 322 -0.13 8.29 0.35
C SER A 322 -0.45 8.80 -1.06
N ARG A 323 -1.71 8.69 -1.48
CA ARG A 323 -2.23 9.14 -2.79
C ARG A 323 -2.07 10.64 -3.05
N LEU A 324 -1.91 11.44 -1.98
CA LEU A 324 -1.74 12.89 -2.07
C LEU A 324 -0.34 13.28 -2.54
N PHE A 325 0.69 12.51 -2.17
CA PHE A 325 2.08 12.94 -2.33
C PHE A 325 3.02 11.87 -2.89
N ILE A 326 2.58 10.65 -3.15
CA ILE A 326 3.38 9.61 -3.82
C ILE A 326 3.01 9.56 -5.31
N GLU A 327 4.03 9.77 -6.15
CA GLU A 327 3.92 9.59 -7.59
C GLU A 327 3.75 8.12 -7.95
N GLN A 328 3.14 7.81 -9.09
CA GLN A 328 3.03 6.43 -9.60
C GLN A 328 4.40 5.72 -9.58
N LEU A 329 4.40 4.43 -9.25
CA LEU A 329 5.62 3.63 -9.13
C LEU A 329 6.16 3.24 -10.51
N ASP A 330 7.48 3.34 -10.68
CA ASP A 330 8.23 2.74 -11.78
C ASP A 330 8.77 1.35 -11.39
N ASP A 331 9.31 0.59 -12.34
CA ASP A 331 9.60 -0.85 -12.22
C ASP A 331 10.53 -1.25 -11.07
N THR A 332 11.41 -0.34 -10.62
CA THR A 332 12.40 -0.59 -9.54
C THR A 332 12.11 0.19 -8.27
N GLU A 333 10.84 0.58 -8.11
CA GLU A 333 10.38 1.36 -6.97
C GLU A 333 9.34 0.61 -6.15
N ALA A 334 9.30 0.89 -4.85
CA ALA A 334 8.28 0.43 -3.94
C ALA A 334 7.96 1.53 -2.93
N VAL A 335 6.86 1.37 -2.20
CA VAL A 335 6.57 2.22 -1.04
C VAL A 335 6.43 1.33 0.18
N VAL A 336 7.08 1.73 1.27
CA VAL A 336 6.94 1.07 2.57
C VAL A 336 6.32 2.04 3.56
N ILE A 337 5.15 1.68 4.08
CA ILE A 337 4.41 2.48 5.07
C ILE A 337 4.50 1.78 6.42
N ARG A 338 4.89 2.52 7.46
CA ARG A 338 5.06 2.03 8.83
C ARG A 338 4.21 2.83 9.79
N GLY A 339 3.46 2.17 10.65
CA GLY A 339 2.71 2.83 11.73
C GLY A 339 1.22 2.99 11.52
N SER A 340 0.66 2.49 10.41
CA SER A 340 -0.79 2.56 10.16
C SER A 340 -1.58 1.71 11.15
N GLU A 341 -2.70 2.25 11.64
CA GLU A 341 -3.69 1.54 12.46
C GLU A 341 -4.77 0.89 11.59
N ARG A 342 -5.22 -0.31 11.98
CA ARG A 342 -6.45 -0.90 11.45
C ARG A 342 -7.64 -0.44 12.31
N PHE A 343 -8.68 0.06 11.66
CA PHE A 343 -9.87 0.60 12.33
C PHE A 343 -11.10 -0.30 12.19
N SER A 344 -11.18 -1.06 11.10
CA SER A 344 -12.37 -1.81 10.73
C SER A 344 -12.11 -3.30 10.60
N ASN A 345 -13.09 -4.09 11.02
CA ASN A 345 -13.25 -5.47 10.61
C ASN A 345 -14.07 -5.56 9.33
N TYR A 346 -13.93 -6.65 8.61
CA TYR A 346 -14.67 -6.89 7.38
C TYR A 346 -14.91 -8.39 7.17
N THR A 347 -15.82 -8.69 6.24
CA THR A 347 -16.02 -10.02 5.67
C THR A 347 -16.14 -9.90 4.14
N GLY A 348 -16.04 -11.03 3.45
CA GLY A 348 -16.18 -11.08 1.99
C GLY A 348 -15.04 -10.40 1.22
N TYR A 349 -15.20 -10.33 -0.10
CA TYR A 349 -14.17 -9.84 -1.02
C TYR A 349 -14.79 -9.35 -2.33
N SER A 350 -14.24 -8.29 -2.94
CA SER A 350 -14.82 -7.66 -4.13
C SER A 350 -16.28 -7.28 -3.95
N ASP A 351 -17.18 -8.01 -4.60
CA ASP A 351 -18.59 -7.67 -4.67
C ASP A 351 -19.33 -8.07 -3.38
N THR A 352 -18.76 -8.98 -2.57
CA THR A 352 -19.30 -9.44 -1.28
C THR A 352 -18.66 -8.75 -0.08
N PHE A 353 -17.78 -7.76 -0.30
CA PHE A 353 -17.13 -7.03 0.78
C PHE A 353 -18.17 -6.33 1.67
N GLN A 354 -18.07 -6.56 2.98
CA GLN A 354 -18.94 -5.96 4.00
C GLN A 354 -18.12 -5.47 5.19
N TRP A 355 -18.45 -4.28 5.69
CA TRP A 355 -17.91 -3.79 6.95
C TRP A 355 -18.50 -4.60 8.11
N ASN A 356 -17.64 -5.07 9.01
CA ASN A 356 -18.01 -5.98 10.11
C ASN A 356 -17.61 -5.43 11.48
N GLY A 357 -17.82 -4.12 11.70
CA GLY A 357 -17.61 -3.50 13.01
C GLY A 357 -16.21 -2.97 13.26
N ASN A 358 -16.01 -2.51 14.50
CA ASN A 358 -14.74 -1.94 14.96
C ASN A 358 -13.65 -3.01 15.09
N PHE A 359 -12.44 -2.68 14.65
CA PHE A 359 -11.23 -3.39 15.05
C PHE A 359 -10.52 -2.58 16.14
N ALA A 360 -10.29 -3.21 17.29
CA ALA A 360 -9.46 -2.65 18.35
C ALA A 360 -8.02 -3.07 18.11
N ASP A 361 -7.21 -2.17 17.54
CA ASP A 361 -5.83 -2.48 17.19
C ASP A 361 -4.91 -2.45 18.43
N GLU A 362 -4.60 -3.65 18.94
CA GLU A 362 -3.71 -3.88 20.06
C GLU A 362 -2.22 -3.98 19.66
N THR A 363 -1.90 -3.76 18.38
CA THR A 363 -0.51 -3.78 17.89
C THR A 363 0.32 -2.76 18.67
N PRO A 364 1.44 -3.17 19.30
CA PRO A 364 2.27 -2.27 20.09
C PRO A 364 2.90 -1.19 19.21
N THR A 365 3.28 -0.08 19.83
CA THR A 365 4.06 0.95 19.18
C THR A 365 5.55 0.67 19.34
N ASP A 366 6.34 1.09 18.35
CA ASP A 366 7.78 1.15 18.45
C ASP A 366 8.25 2.38 19.23
N ARG A 367 9.56 2.47 19.48
CA ARG A 367 10.19 3.60 20.19
C ARG A 367 10.04 4.97 19.48
N PHE A 368 9.53 5.00 18.26
CA PHE A 368 9.28 6.22 17.49
C PHE A 368 7.78 6.56 17.41
N GLY A 369 6.93 5.84 18.16
CA GLY A 369 5.49 6.07 18.22
C GLY A 369 4.73 5.51 17.01
N ARG A 370 5.36 4.69 16.18
CA ARG A 370 4.67 4.01 15.06
C ARG A 370 4.10 2.69 15.55
N ARG A 371 2.87 2.34 15.22
CA ARG A 371 2.40 0.95 15.39
C ARG A 371 3.33 0.00 14.64
N GLN A 372 3.61 -1.17 15.19
CA GLN A 372 4.47 -2.19 14.58
C GLN A 372 3.77 -2.94 13.43
N THR A 373 3.15 -2.16 12.54
CA THR A 373 2.53 -2.58 11.29
C THR A 373 3.35 -1.99 10.15
N THR A 374 3.86 -2.84 9.26
CA THR A 374 4.62 -2.42 8.08
C THR A 374 3.95 -2.98 6.82
N VAL A 375 3.63 -2.10 5.87
CA VAL A 375 3.01 -2.45 4.59
C VAL A 375 3.98 -2.14 3.46
N ALA A 376 4.30 -3.12 2.62
CA ALA A 376 5.07 -2.95 1.38
C ALA A 376 4.13 -2.93 0.18
N ILE A 377 4.11 -1.80 -0.52
CA ILE A 377 3.26 -1.54 -1.69
C ILE A 377 4.09 -1.80 -2.95
N ILE A 378 3.71 -2.86 -3.67
CA ILE A 378 4.35 -3.28 -4.91
C ILE A 378 3.32 -3.63 -5.98
N ASP A 379 3.48 -3.06 -7.18
CA ASP A 379 2.56 -3.29 -8.29
C ASP A 379 3.04 -4.40 -9.22
N ALA A 380 2.18 -5.37 -9.53
CA ALA A 380 2.47 -6.43 -10.50
C ALA A 380 2.24 -5.95 -11.94
N THR A 381 2.84 -6.63 -12.92
CA THR A 381 2.50 -6.40 -14.32
C THR A 381 1.16 -7.06 -14.65
N ARG A 382 0.29 -6.36 -15.36
CA ARG A 382 -0.94 -6.94 -15.92
C ARG A 382 -0.63 -7.63 -17.23
N PHE A 383 -0.86 -8.93 -17.30
CA PHE A 383 -0.63 -9.72 -18.51
C PHE A 383 -1.91 -9.94 -19.30
N ASN A 384 -1.80 -9.90 -20.63
CA ASN A 384 -2.93 -10.22 -21.51
C ASN A 384 -2.92 -11.69 -21.92
N LYS A 385 -1.74 -12.30 -22.03
CA LYS A 385 -1.54 -13.72 -22.31
C LYS A 385 -0.63 -14.35 -21.26
N VAL A 386 -0.92 -15.59 -20.90
CA VAL A 386 -0.25 -16.29 -19.79
C VAL A 386 1.20 -16.62 -20.13
N ASP A 387 1.58 -16.79 -21.40
CA ASP A 387 2.95 -17.07 -21.83
C ASP A 387 3.89 -15.85 -21.65
N GLN A 388 3.36 -14.63 -21.77
CA GLN A 388 4.15 -13.39 -21.76
C GLN A 388 4.93 -13.17 -20.46
N GLN A 389 4.39 -13.65 -19.33
CA GLN A 389 5.01 -13.46 -18.03
C GLN A 389 6.26 -14.31 -17.80
N TYR A 390 6.45 -15.37 -18.60
CA TYR A 390 7.64 -16.22 -18.52
C TYR A 390 8.83 -15.63 -19.27
N TYR A 391 8.62 -14.61 -20.12
CA TYR A 391 9.73 -13.98 -20.81
C TYR A 391 10.73 -13.37 -19.83
N PRO A 392 12.06 -13.50 -20.08
CA PRO A 392 13.08 -13.03 -19.15
C PRO A 392 12.89 -11.57 -18.69
N ALA A 393 12.52 -10.67 -19.60
CA ALA A 393 12.27 -9.27 -19.25
C ALA A 393 11.11 -9.09 -18.26
N ALA A 394 10.02 -9.84 -18.42
CA ALA A 394 8.88 -9.81 -17.50
C ALA A 394 9.26 -10.37 -16.12
N VAL A 395 9.95 -11.51 -16.09
CA VAL A 395 10.42 -12.12 -14.82
C VAL A 395 11.40 -11.19 -14.09
N LEU A 396 12.35 -10.57 -14.81
CA LEU A 396 13.29 -9.60 -14.22
C LEU A 396 12.58 -8.38 -13.65
N ARG A 397 11.55 -7.88 -14.32
CA ARG A 397 10.74 -6.76 -13.83
C ARG A 397 10.06 -7.13 -12.52
N GLU A 398 9.39 -8.28 -12.47
CA GLU A 398 8.68 -8.72 -11.26
C GLU A 398 9.64 -9.04 -10.10
N LEU A 399 10.80 -9.64 -10.39
CA LEU A 399 11.87 -9.86 -9.41
C LEU A 399 12.41 -8.52 -8.85
N GLY A 400 12.70 -7.56 -9.73
CA GLY A 400 13.19 -6.24 -9.34
C GLY A 400 12.18 -5.47 -8.47
N LYS A 401 10.89 -5.55 -8.82
CA LYS A 401 9.79 -4.95 -8.07
C LYS A 401 9.62 -5.58 -6.68
N ALA A 402 9.54 -6.91 -6.61
CA ALA A 402 9.41 -7.63 -5.34
C ALA A 402 10.63 -7.35 -4.45
N TYR A 403 11.85 -7.40 -5.01
CA TYR A 403 13.07 -7.07 -4.29
C TYR A 403 13.05 -5.63 -3.76
N ALA A 404 12.61 -4.65 -4.55
CA ALA A 404 12.49 -3.26 -4.08
C ALA A 404 11.54 -3.12 -2.88
N GLY A 405 10.43 -3.86 -2.85
CA GLY A 405 9.51 -3.87 -1.71
C GLY A 405 10.05 -4.59 -0.47
N PHE A 406 10.92 -5.59 -0.66
CA PHE A 406 11.47 -6.40 0.44
C PHE A 406 12.82 -5.87 0.93
N TYR A 407 13.43 -4.98 0.16
CA TYR A 407 14.74 -4.42 0.41
C TYR A 407 14.83 -3.74 1.79
N SER A 408 15.98 -3.88 2.41
CA SER A 408 16.36 -3.21 3.64
C SER A 408 17.84 -2.87 3.58
N HIS A 409 18.21 -1.72 4.16
CA HIS A 409 19.63 -1.37 4.34
C HIS A 409 20.32 -2.25 5.39
N HIS A 410 19.54 -2.90 6.26
CA HIS A 410 20.01 -3.90 7.22
C HIS A 410 19.66 -5.29 6.72
N THR A 411 20.50 -6.28 7.01
CA THR A 411 20.32 -7.68 6.60
C THR A 411 19.91 -8.60 7.74
N ASP A 412 20.15 -8.19 8.98
CA ASP A 412 19.96 -9.05 10.16
C ASP A 412 18.65 -8.75 10.87
N ASN A 413 18.06 -9.79 11.46
CA ASN A 413 16.82 -9.72 12.24
C ASN A 413 15.67 -8.99 11.51
N LEU A 414 15.53 -9.25 10.21
CA LEU A 414 14.44 -8.70 9.41
C LEU A 414 13.17 -9.50 9.60
N ALA A 415 12.05 -8.80 9.71
CA ALA A 415 10.74 -9.44 9.75
C ALA A 415 10.48 -10.26 8.46
N PRO A 416 9.85 -11.44 8.55
CA PRO A 416 9.38 -12.18 7.39
C PRO A 416 8.47 -11.34 6.48
N VAL A 417 8.41 -11.71 5.20
CA VAL A 417 7.47 -11.13 4.23
C VAL A 417 6.17 -11.92 4.27
N ALA A 418 5.07 -11.28 4.67
CA ALA A 418 3.72 -11.81 4.59
C ALA A 418 3.06 -11.39 3.28
N THR A 419 2.82 -12.35 2.39
CA THR A 419 2.34 -12.12 1.02
C THR A 419 1.42 -13.24 0.56
N GLY A 420 1.09 -13.30 -0.73
CA GLY A 420 0.26 -14.32 -1.34
C GLY A 420 0.26 -14.22 -2.87
N ASN A 421 -0.91 -14.40 -3.46
CA ASN A 421 -1.15 -14.47 -4.92
C ASN A 421 -0.99 -13.09 -5.65
N TRP A 422 0.14 -12.42 -5.45
CA TRP A 422 0.48 -11.11 -5.99
C TRP A 422 0.38 -11.06 -7.52
N GLY A 423 -0.56 -10.24 -8.01
CA GLY A 423 -0.80 -10.06 -9.45
C GLY A 423 -1.56 -11.19 -10.14
N CYS A 424 -2.02 -12.22 -9.42
CA CYS A 424 -2.63 -13.41 -10.03
C CYS A 424 -4.13 -13.28 -10.31
N GLY A 425 -4.83 -12.36 -9.65
CA GLY A 425 -6.27 -12.10 -9.86
C GLY A 425 -6.54 -11.23 -11.08
N ALA A 426 -6.95 -9.98 -10.86
CA ALA A 426 -7.29 -9.03 -11.93
C ALA A 426 -6.15 -8.79 -12.95
N PHE A 427 -4.90 -9.07 -12.55
CA PHE A 427 -3.70 -8.86 -13.36
C PHE A 427 -3.23 -10.11 -14.10
N LYS A 428 -3.91 -11.24 -13.92
CA LYS A 428 -3.75 -12.49 -14.68
C LYS A 428 -2.36 -13.13 -14.63
N GLY A 429 -1.59 -12.88 -13.58
CA GLY A 429 -0.35 -13.59 -13.31
C GLY A 429 -0.59 -15.06 -12.96
N ASP A 430 0.38 -15.91 -13.30
CA ASP A 430 0.45 -17.31 -12.93
C ASP A 430 0.99 -17.44 -11.49
N SER A 431 0.22 -18.10 -10.63
CA SER A 431 0.56 -18.24 -9.20
C SER A 431 1.78 -19.12 -8.98
N LYS A 432 1.98 -20.18 -9.78
CA LYS A 432 3.16 -21.06 -9.67
C LYS A 432 4.44 -20.28 -9.97
N LEU A 433 4.47 -19.44 -11.01
CA LEU A 433 5.60 -18.56 -11.28
C LEU A 433 5.79 -17.50 -10.20
N LYS A 434 4.70 -16.84 -9.76
CA LYS A 434 4.75 -15.75 -8.77
C LYS A 434 5.19 -16.21 -7.38
N THR A 435 4.90 -17.44 -6.96
CA THR A 435 5.44 -18.01 -5.71
C THR A 435 6.96 -18.09 -5.75
N LEU A 436 7.54 -18.59 -6.86
CA LEU A 436 8.99 -18.72 -7.01
C LEU A 436 9.70 -17.37 -7.17
N ILE A 437 9.09 -16.41 -7.88
CA ILE A 437 9.62 -15.04 -7.98
C ILE A 437 9.73 -14.40 -6.58
N GLN A 438 8.68 -14.54 -5.76
CA GLN A 438 8.68 -13.98 -4.41
C GLN A 438 9.66 -14.71 -3.48
N LEU A 439 9.82 -16.04 -3.61
CA LEU A 439 10.84 -16.80 -2.90
C LEU A 439 12.26 -16.32 -3.25
N MET A 440 12.56 -16.15 -4.54
CA MET A 440 13.86 -15.61 -5.00
C MET A 440 14.11 -14.20 -4.45
N ALA A 441 13.10 -13.32 -4.49
CA ALA A 441 13.21 -11.97 -3.96
C ALA A 441 13.42 -11.94 -2.44
N CYS A 442 12.72 -12.78 -1.67
CA CYS A 442 12.90 -12.93 -0.23
C CYS A 442 14.31 -13.44 0.11
N ASN A 443 14.78 -14.45 -0.60
CA ASN A 443 16.12 -15.03 -0.44
C ASN A 443 17.23 -13.99 -0.73
N ALA A 444 17.06 -13.18 -1.77
CA ALA A 444 17.97 -12.08 -2.08
C ALA A 444 17.90 -10.92 -1.07
N ALA A 445 16.74 -10.69 -0.44
CA ALA A 445 16.52 -9.64 0.55
C ALA A 445 16.78 -10.08 2.00
N HIS A 446 17.29 -11.31 2.22
CA HIS A 446 17.53 -11.88 3.55
C HIS A 446 16.29 -11.92 4.44
N ARG A 447 15.13 -12.26 3.87
CA ARG A 447 13.87 -12.42 4.59
C ARG A 447 13.29 -13.81 4.41
N ASP A 448 12.62 -14.28 5.45
CA ASP A 448 11.75 -15.45 5.37
C ASP A 448 10.41 -15.11 4.71
N LEU A 449 9.67 -16.14 4.28
CA LEU A 449 8.43 -15.99 3.52
C LEU A 449 7.24 -16.59 4.26
N VAL A 450 6.17 -15.82 4.38
CA VAL A 450 4.85 -16.27 4.83
C VAL A 450 3.87 -16.06 3.66
N TYR A 451 3.31 -17.16 3.15
CA TYR A 451 2.52 -17.16 1.94
C TYR A 451 1.10 -17.63 2.20
N TYR A 452 0.14 -16.73 1.96
CA TYR A 452 -1.29 -17.00 2.03
C TYR A 452 -1.82 -17.36 0.63
N THR A 453 -2.31 -18.58 0.45
CA THR A 453 -2.85 -19.05 -0.84
C THR A 453 -4.33 -18.72 -1.05
N PHE A 454 -5.01 -18.24 0.01
CA PHE A 454 -6.42 -17.86 0.05
C PHE A 454 -7.35 -19.00 -0.40
N GLU A 455 -7.56 -19.97 0.48
CA GLU A 455 -8.39 -21.17 0.32
C GLU A 455 -7.91 -22.14 -0.77
N ASN A 456 -6.80 -21.84 -1.45
CA ASN A 456 -6.22 -22.70 -2.47
C ASN A 456 -5.23 -23.71 -1.84
N GLU A 457 -5.77 -24.81 -1.33
CA GLU A 457 -5.00 -25.92 -0.75
C GLU A 457 -4.09 -26.61 -1.78
N GLU A 458 -4.54 -26.73 -3.03
CA GLU A 458 -3.75 -27.33 -4.12
C GLU A 458 -2.47 -26.51 -4.39
N LEU A 459 -2.57 -25.18 -4.40
CA LEU A 459 -1.41 -24.30 -4.54
C LEU A 459 -0.49 -24.39 -3.32
N GLN A 460 -1.06 -24.50 -2.10
CA GLN A 460 -0.26 -24.68 -0.89
C GLN A 460 0.59 -25.94 -0.97
N GLU A 461 -0.03 -27.08 -1.31
CA GLU A 461 0.66 -28.35 -1.44
C GLU A 461 1.69 -28.32 -2.58
N ASN A 462 1.30 -27.86 -3.78
CA ASN A 462 2.18 -27.79 -4.93
C ASN A 462 3.39 -26.88 -4.69
N PHE A 463 3.18 -25.71 -4.07
CA PHE A 463 4.28 -24.79 -3.76
C PHE A 463 5.21 -25.39 -2.70
N TYR A 464 4.66 -26.01 -1.64
CA TYR A 464 5.47 -26.65 -0.62
C TYR A 464 6.32 -27.80 -1.19
N ASN A 465 5.73 -28.67 -2.01
CA ASN A 465 6.44 -29.77 -2.66
C ASN A 465 7.57 -29.26 -3.58
N MET A 466 7.33 -28.18 -4.33
CA MET A 466 8.36 -27.54 -5.14
C MET A 466 9.47 -26.91 -4.27
N TYR A 467 9.11 -26.27 -3.16
CA TYR A 467 10.08 -25.73 -2.21
C TYR A 467 10.96 -26.85 -1.60
N LEU A 468 10.36 -27.97 -1.18
CA LEU A 468 11.11 -29.12 -0.65
C LEU A 468 12.07 -29.67 -1.71
N PHE A 469 11.62 -29.75 -2.97
CA PHE A 469 12.48 -30.14 -4.08
C PHE A 469 13.66 -29.17 -4.25
N ILE A 470 13.39 -27.85 -4.28
CA ILE A 470 14.42 -26.79 -4.35
C ILE A 470 15.43 -26.91 -3.21
N ALA A 471 14.95 -27.05 -1.97
CA ALA A 471 15.78 -27.11 -0.77
C ALA A 471 16.63 -28.38 -0.72
N THR A 472 16.03 -29.56 -0.98
CA THR A 472 16.71 -30.86 -1.01
C THR A 472 17.81 -30.87 -2.06
N ASN A 473 17.54 -30.23 -3.21
CA ASN A 473 18.48 -30.18 -4.32
C ASN A 473 19.45 -28.99 -4.26
N ARG A 474 19.40 -28.17 -3.21
CA ARG A 474 20.23 -26.99 -3.00
C ARG A 474 20.24 -26.03 -4.20
N ILE A 475 19.09 -25.88 -4.86
CA ILE A 475 18.97 -25.03 -6.05
C ILE A 475 19.20 -23.58 -5.63
N THR A 476 20.12 -22.92 -6.33
CA THR A 476 20.43 -21.51 -6.13
C THR A 476 19.49 -20.59 -6.90
N THR A 477 19.44 -19.31 -6.51
CA THR A 477 18.69 -18.28 -7.25
C THR A 477 19.10 -18.22 -8.73
N CYS A 478 20.41 -18.28 -9.01
CA CYS A 478 20.95 -18.27 -10.36
C CYS A 478 20.54 -19.48 -11.19
N GLU A 479 20.58 -20.69 -10.62
CA GLU A 479 20.14 -21.89 -11.32
C GLU A 479 18.64 -21.85 -11.64
N LEU A 480 17.81 -21.45 -10.68
CA LEU A 480 16.37 -21.32 -10.91
C LEU A 480 16.06 -20.27 -11.98
N TRP A 481 16.73 -19.12 -11.94
CA TRP A 481 16.64 -18.10 -12.98
C TRP A 481 16.94 -18.66 -14.38
N ARG A 482 18.05 -19.40 -14.53
CA ARG A 482 18.44 -20.02 -15.80
C ARG A 482 17.41 -21.06 -16.26
N ILE A 483 16.83 -21.83 -15.34
CA ILE A 483 15.77 -22.80 -15.65
C ILE A 483 14.52 -22.07 -16.16
N ILE A 484 14.10 -20.98 -15.52
CA ILE A 484 12.96 -20.17 -15.97
C ILE A 484 13.21 -19.62 -17.38
N CYS A 485 14.41 -19.12 -17.67
CA CYS A 485 14.76 -18.68 -19.03
C CYS A 485 14.69 -19.82 -20.05
N ARG A 486 15.16 -21.03 -19.71
CA ARG A 486 15.06 -22.20 -20.58
C ARG A 486 13.61 -22.63 -20.82
N PHE A 487 12.76 -22.58 -19.79
CA PHE A 487 11.33 -22.86 -19.91
C PHE A 487 10.66 -21.90 -20.90
N ALA A 488 10.93 -20.60 -20.76
CA ALA A 488 10.42 -19.58 -21.67
C ALA A 488 10.89 -19.80 -23.13
N ALA A 489 12.15 -20.18 -23.33
CA ALA A 489 12.70 -20.49 -24.64
C ALA A 489 12.09 -21.76 -25.28
N ALA A 490 11.75 -22.75 -24.45
CA ALA A 490 11.11 -23.99 -24.90
C ALA A 490 9.65 -23.80 -25.32
N LYS A 491 9.03 -22.65 -24.99
CA LYS A 491 7.63 -22.31 -25.31
C LYS A 491 6.64 -23.40 -24.87
N LEU A 492 6.94 -24.02 -23.73
CA LEU A 492 6.08 -25.02 -23.12
C LEU A 492 4.88 -24.36 -22.44
N PRO A 493 3.76 -25.08 -22.31
CA PRO A 493 2.58 -24.54 -21.68
C PRO A 493 2.78 -24.41 -20.15
N PRO A 494 2.21 -23.39 -19.48
CA PRO A 494 2.45 -23.06 -18.07
C PRO A 494 2.26 -24.23 -17.09
N GLU A 495 1.37 -25.17 -17.40
CA GLU A 495 1.05 -26.33 -16.56
C GLU A 495 2.27 -27.24 -16.37
N GLN A 496 3.20 -27.25 -17.33
CA GLN A 496 4.44 -28.04 -17.28
C GLN A 496 5.56 -27.35 -16.50
N PHE A 497 5.38 -26.13 -16.00
CA PHE A 497 6.46 -25.32 -15.42
C PHE A 497 7.19 -26.03 -14.26
N TYR A 498 6.45 -26.58 -13.30
CA TYR A 498 7.06 -27.28 -12.16
C TYR A 498 7.76 -28.59 -12.58
N CYS A 499 7.12 -29.39 -13.43
CA CYS A 499 7.74 -30.61 -13.96
C CYS A 499 9.02 -30.30 -14.76
N PHE A 500 9.02 -29.21 -15.51
CA PHE A 500 10.18 -28.76 -16.28
C PHE A 500 11.35 -28.36 -15.36
N ILE A 501 11.07 -27.71 -14.22
CA ILE A 501 12.12 -27.41 -13.23
C ILE A 501 12.73 -28.70 -12.72
N GLN A 502 11.89 -29.66 -12.31
CA GLN A 502 12.36 -30.94 -11.77
C GLN A 502 13.22 -31.69 -12.80
N GLN A 503 12.73 -31.84 -14.03
CA GLN A 503 13.47 -32.50 -15.11
C GLN A 503 14.79 -31.79 -15.43
N SER A 504 14.78 -30.45 -15.53
CA SER A 504 15.98 -29.66 -15.80
C SER A 504 17.09 -29.87 -14.75
N CYS A 505 16.71 -30.05 -13.48
CA CYS A 505 17.64 -30.34 -12.40
C CYS A 505 18.23 -31.75 -12.50
N PHE A 506 17.41 -32.77 -12.84
CA PHE A 506 17.89 -34.13 -13.07
C PHE A 506 18.85 -34.19 -14.27
N ASP A 507 18.49 -33.58 -15.40
CA ASP A 507 19.30 -33.60 -16.63
C ASP A 507 20.67 -32.93 -16.45
N THR A 508 20.73 -31.87 -15.64
CA THR A 508 21.99 -31.13 -15.39
C THR A 508 22.96 -31.97 -14.54
N ARG A 509 22.44 -32.79 -13.63
CA ARG A 509 23.26 -33.68 -12.77
C ARG A 509 23.74 -34.95 -13.45
N ASN A 510 23.01 -35.41 -14.48
CA ASN A 510 23.36 -36.60 -15.24
C ASN A 510 24.27 -36.31 -16.45
N ARG A 511 24.72 -35.06 -16.65
CA ARG A 511 25.77 -34.76 -17.63
C ARG A 511 27.12 -35.18 -17.06
N PRO A 512 27.86 -36.13 -17.69
CA PRO A 512 29.21 -36.45 -17.26
C PRO A 512 30.08 -35.19 -17.35
N GLU A 513 30.88 -34.94 -16.32
CA GLU A 513 31.91 -33.89 -16.35
C GLU A 513 32.84 -34.19 -17.53
N ILE A 514 32.70 -33.44 -18.62
CA ILE A 514 33.70 -33.44 -19.67
C ILE A 514 34.91 -32.73 -19.05
N LEU A 515 35.88 -33.56 -18.64
CA LEU A 515 37.23 -33.17 -18.21
C LEU A 515 37.68 -31.92 -18.99
N LYS A 516 37.93 -30.84 -18.26
CA LYS A 516 38.76 -29.75 -18.76
C LYS A 516 40.11 -30.36 -19.09
N ASN A 517 40.35 -30.65 -20.37
CA ASN A 517 41.67 -31.02 -20.83
C ASN A 517 42.59 -29.83 -20.57
N ASP A 518 43.54 -30.05 -19.66
CA ASP A 518 44.78 -29.32 -19.54
C ASP A 518 45.41 -29.15 -20.93
N THR A 519 45.36 -27.94 -21.46
CA THR A 519 46.31 -27.49 -22.47
C THR A 519 47.32 -26.57 -21.80
N SER A 520 48.13 -27.14 -20.91
CA SER A 520 49.46 -26.60 -20.63
C SER A 520 50.35 -26.91 -21.85
N PRO A 521 50.87 -25.92 -22.59
CA PRO A 521 51.90 -26.19 -23.58
C PRO A 521 53.20 -26.52 -22.84
N LYS A 522 53.73 -27.72 -23.07
CA LYS A 522 55.13 -28.03 -22.77
C LYS A 522 56.00 -27.56 -23.94
N ASN A 523 57.06 -26.86 -23.55
CA ASN A 523 58.23 -26.36 -24.28
C ASN A 523 58.07 -25.05 -25.04
#